data_AF-A0A9E1MK28-F1
#
_entry.id   AF-A0A9E1MK28-F1
#
_cell.length_a   1.000
_cell.length_b   1.000
_cell.length_c   1.000
_cell.angle_alpha   90.00
_cell.angle_beta   90.00
_cell.angle_gamma   90.00
#
_symmetry.space_group_name_H-M   'P 1'
#
loop_
_entity.id
_entity.type
_entity.pdbx_description
1 polymer ?
#
loop_
_entity_poly.entity_id
_entity_poly.type
_entity_poly.pdbx_seq_one_letter_code
_entity_poly.pdbx_strand_id
1 'polypeptide(L)'
;MPEYADGTRGITQEDVDELNRILWKYEINTPNRIAHFLAQCAVESQRGYGRVEQYNPPDPITYFTGEYENNNRAKNLGNTEKGDGPLFSGAGAIHITGRANYQAFSDYMGDERIITDGALYVGQNYYWESAGFYWSIGKPRTANDDRYDLNKKCDENASVEVITRIINGGKSKLEEREKAYAYFSEVIQ
;
A
#
# COMPACT_ATOMS: atom_id res chain seq x y z
N MET A 1 6.32 -9.25 -20.70
CA MET A 1 6.34 -8.60 -19.37
C MET A 1 7.67 -8.93 -18.73
N PRO A 2 8.29 -8.07 -17.92
CA PRO A 2 9.41 -8.52 -17.09
C PRO A 2 8.91 -9.69 -16.24
N GLU A 3 9.67 -10.75 -16.21
CA GLU A 3 9.43 -11.86 -15.30
C GLU A 3 9.47 -11.30 -13.89
N TYR A 4 8.39 -11.50 -13.13
CA TYR A 4 8.42 -11.30 -11.69
C TYR A 4 9.44 -12.32 -11.17
N ALA A 5 10.66 -11.86 -10.88
CA ALA A 5 11.68 -12.73 -10.35
C ALA A 5 11.07 -13.47 -9.15
N ASP A 6 11.14 -14.79 -9.17
CA ASP A 6 10.84 -15.70 -8.07
C ASP A 6 11.73 -15.48 -6.83
N GLY A 7 12.59 -14.46 -6.87
CA GLY A 7 13.50 -14.10 -5.81
C GLY A 7 12.78 -13.43 -4.65
N THR A 8 12.61 -14.19 -3.58
CA THR A 8 12.63 -13.66 -2.22
C THR A 8 13.89 -12.80 -2.03
N ARG A 9 13.80 -11.50 -2.33
CA ARG A 9 14.89 -10.56 -2.01
C ARG A 9 14.94 -10.42 -0.49
N GLY A 10 16.03 -10.85 0.12
CA GLY A 10 16.28 -10.60 1.53
C GLY A 10 16.26 -9.11 1.84
N ILE A 11 15.77 -8.74 3.02
CA ILE A 11 15.80 -7.36 3.50
C ILE A 11 17.27 -6.94 3.61
N THR A 12 17.62 -5.85 2.94
CA THR A 12 18.97 -5.26 2.93
C THR A 12 19.05 -4.09 3.90
N GLN A 13 20.28 -3.66 4.24
CA GLN A 13 20.46 -2.42 5.02
C GLN A 13 19.85 -1.20 4.31
N GLU A 14 19.91 -1.15 2.98
CA GLU A 14 19.27 -0.09 2.20
C GLU A 14 17.75 -0.06 2.41
N ASP A 15 17.09 -1.23 2.52
CA ASP A 15 15.65 -1.29 2.80
C ASP A 15 15.33 -0.76 4.21
N VAL A 16 16.22 -0.97 5.19
CA VAL A 16 16.10 -0.46 6.57
C VAL A 16 16.32 1.04 6.61
N ASP A 17 17.35 1.54 5.93
CA ASP A 17 17.66 2.97 5.85
C ASP A 17 16.53 3.74 5.18
N GLU A 18 15.99 3.17 4.09
CA GLU A 18 14.83 3.72 3.40
C GLU A 18 13.58 3.72 4.29
N LEU A 19 13.29 2.62 4.98
CA LEU A 19 12.18 2.58 5.95
C LEU A 19 12.34 3.67 7.01
N ASN A 20 13.52 3.81 7.62
CA ASN A 20 13.78 4.85 8.61
C ASN A 20 13.56 6.26 8.05
N ARG A 21 14.01 6.51 6.81
CA ARG A 21 13.77 7.78 6.11
C ARG A 21 12.28 8.05 5.94
N ILE A 22 11.49 7.05 5.54
CA ILE A 22 10.04 7.16 5.37
C ILE A 22 9.34 7.41 6.70
N LEU A 23 9.65 6.63 7.75
CA LEU A 23 9.07 6.80 9.08
C LEU A 23 9.27 8.22 9.60
N TRP A 24 10.48 8.78 9.40
CA TRP A 24 10.77 10.16 9.78
C TRP A 24 10.05 11.19 8.90
N LYS A 25 10.13 11.06 7.56
CA LYS A 25 9.53 12.00 6.59
C LYS A 25 8.03 12.17 6.79
N TYR A 26 7.33 11.09 7.13
CA TYR A 26 5.88 11.04 7.25
C TYR A 26 5.38 11.08 8.70
N GLU A 27 6.27 11.40 9.65
CA GLU A 27 5.96 11.48 11.08
C GLU A 27 5.33 10.20 11.65
N ILE A 28 5.67 9.04 11.10
CA ILE A 28 5.30 7.73 11.61
C ILE A 28 6.34 7.37 12.68
N ASN A 29 6.35 8.12 13.78
CA ASN A 29 7.52 8.22 14.67
C ASN A 29 7.22 7.97 16.16
N THR A 30 5.99 7.55 16.49
CA THR A 30 5.68 7.00 17.81
C THR A 30 5.65 5.47 17.74
N PRO A 31 5.93 4.74 18.84
CA PRO A 31 5.89 3.28 18.83
C PRO A 31 4.58 2.72 18.28
N ASN A 32 3.44 3.32 18.66
CA ASN A 32 2.13 2.89 18.19
C ASN A 32 1.91 3.14 16.68
N ARG A 33 2.32 4.31 16.18
CA ARG A 33 2.23 4.63 14.74
C ARG A 33 3.07 3.65 13.92
N ILE A 34 4.31 3.40 14.34
CA ILE A 34 5.23 2.47 13.65
C ILE A 34 4.66 1.05 13.67
N ALA A 35 4.19 0.57 14.83
CA ALA A 35 3.64 -0.78 14.95
C ALA A 35 2.43 -0.99 14.04
N HIS A 36 1.51 -0.04 14.00
CA HIS A 36 0.36 -0.10 13.09
C HIS A 36 0.79 -0.05 11.62
N PHE A 37 1.67 0.88 11.24
CA PHE A 37 2.15 1.02 9.87
C PHE A 37 2.82 -0.27 9.37
N LEU A 38 3.76 -0.81 10.14
CA LEU A 38 4.46 -2.04 9.79
C LEU A 38 3.55 -3.26 9.78
N ALA A 39 2.60 -3.36 10.71
CA ALA A 39 1.64 -4.46 10.74
C ALA A 39 0.78 -4.51 9.46
N GLN A 40 0.31 -3.35 9.00
CA GLN A 40 -0.47 -3.27 7.76
C GLN A 40 0.42 -3.60 6.55
N CYS A 41 1.60 -2.98 6.44
CA CYS A 41 2.53 -3.25 5.34
C CYS A 41 2.96 -4.72 5.28
N ALA A 42 3.20 -5.36 6.42
CA ALA A 42 3.60 -6.77 6.48
C ALA A 42 2.50 -7.71 5.98
N VAL A 43 1.21 -7.38 6.15
CA VAL A 43 0.12 -8.22 5.65
C VAL A 43 -0.17 -7.97 4.17
N GLU A 44 -0.14 -6.70 3.73
CA GLU A 44 -0.34 -6.38 2.31
C GLU A 44 0.77 -6.97 1.43
N SER A 45 2.02 -6.66 1.78
CA SER A 45 3.19 -7.04 0.98
C SER A 45 3.73 -8.42 1.28
N GLN A 46 3.02 -9.26 2.04
CA GLN A 46 3.52 -10.59 2.45
C GLN A 46 4.90 -10.50 3.12
N ARG A 47 5.04 -9.59 4.09
CA ARG A 47 6.26 -9.33 4.87
C ARG A 47 7.45 -8.86 4.02
N GLY A 48 7.19 -8.06 2.99
CA GLY A 48 8.24 -7.49 2.14
C GLY A 48 8.45 -8.20 0.80
N TYR A 49 7.89 -9.40 0.61
CA TYR A 49 8.10 -10.19 -0.60
C TYR A 49 7.26 -9.74 -1.80
N GLY A 50 6.04 -9.27 -1.57
CA GLY A 50 5.13 -8.78 -2.59
C GLY A 50 5.30 -7.28 -2.84
N ARG A 51 6.19 -6.90 -3.75
CA ARG A 51 6.33 -5.49 -4.20
C ARG A 51 5.16 -5.02 -5.06
N VAL A 52 4.44 -5.98 -5.62
CA VAL A 52 3.20 -5.82 -6.39
C VAL A 52 2.21 -6.89 -5.96
N GLU A 53 0.93 -6.63 -6.16
CA GLU A 53 -0.16 -7.56 -5.86
C GLU A 53 0.01 -8.86 -6.64
N GLN A 54 -0.25 -9.98 -5.98
CA GLN A 54 -0.23 -11.29 -6.63
C GLN A 54 -1.54 -11.53 -7.39
N TYR A 55 -1.44 -12.29 -8.47
CA TYR A 55 -2.60 -12.65 -9.29
C TYR A 55 -2.87 -14.15 -9.24
N ASN A 56 -4.12 -14.52 -9.46
CA ASN A 56 -4.51 -15.90 -9.69
C ASN A 56 -4.50 -16.22 -11.20
N PRO A 57 -4.30 -17.50 -11.60
CA PRO A 57 -4.34 -17.91 -13.01
C PRO A 57 -5.60 -17.44 -13.75
N PRO A 58 -5.56 -17.30 -15.10
CA PRO A 58 -4.49 -17.77 -15.99
C PRO A 58 -3.31 -16.81 -16.15
N ASP A 59 -3.51 -15.51 -16.01
CA ASP A 59 -2.51 -14.48 -16.27
C ASP A 59 -2.87 -13.16 -15.56
N PRO A 60 -1.90 -12.26 -15.31
CA PRO A 60 -2.15 -11.03 -14.56
C PRO A 60 -3.08 -10.05 -15.29
N ILE A 61 -3.08 -10.02 -16.63
CA ILE A 61 -3.95 -9.11 -17.39
C ILE A 61 -5.39 -9.53 -17.16
N THR A 62 -5.72 -10.80 -17.36
CA THR A 62 -7.07 -11.33 -17.17
C THR A 62 -7.54 -11.11 -15.74
N TYR A 63 -6.70 -11.45 -14.75
CA TYR A 63 -7.02 -11.31 -13.34
C TYR A 63 -7.31 -9.86 -12.94
N PHE A 64 -6.36 -8.95 -13.20
CA PHE A 64 -6.51 -7.55 -12.78
C PHE A 64 -7.53 -6.78 -13.60
N THR A 65 -7.78 -7.16 -14.85
CA THR A 65 -8.93 -6.62 -15.61
C THR A 65 -10.25 -6.97 -14.91
N GLY A 66 -10.42 -8.22 -14.45
CA GLY A 66 -11.63 -8.64 -13.75
C GLY A 66 -11.82 -7.95 -12.39
N GLU A 67 -10.75 -7.79 -11.63
CA GLU A 67 -10.77 -7.18 -10.30
C GLU A 67 -10.93 -5.66 -10.34
N TYR A 68 -10.31 -5.00 -11.33
CA TYR A 68 -10.07 -3.57 -11.31
C TYR A 68 -10.53 -2.81 -12.56
N GLU A 69 -11.28 -3.44 -13.47
CA GLU A 69 -11.95 -2.75 -14.58
C GLU A 69 -13.46 -3.04 -14.62
N ASN A 70 -14.22 -2.09 -15.18
CA ASN A 70 -15.64 -2.24 -15.52
C ASN A 70 -16.58 -2.66 -14.36
N ASN A 71 -16.15 -2.53 -13.12
CA ASN A 71 -16.93 -2.88 -11.92
C ASN A 71 -17.00 -1.67 -10.95
N ASN A 72 -17.77 -1.80 -9.85
CA ASN A 72 -17.92 -0.70 -8.90
C ASN A 72 -16.62 -0.37 -8.13
N ARG A 73 -15.77 -1.38 -7.90
CA ARG A 73 -14.46 -1.21 -7.27
C ARG A 73 -13.56 -0.35 -8.17
N ALA A 74 -13.49 -0.67 -9.47
CA ALA A 74 -12.78 0.10 -10.48
C ALA A 74 -13.18 1.59 -10.47
N LYS A 75 -14.50 1.88 -10.45
CA LYS A 75 -15.02 3.25 -10.40
C LYS A 75 -14.55 4.01 -9.15
N ASN A 76 -14.60 3.37 -7.99
CA ASN A 76 -14.14 3.97 -6.72
C ASN A 76 -12.63 4.24 -6.71
N LEU A 77 -11.86 3.37 -7.38
CA LEU A 77 -10.42 3.48 -7.57
C LEU A 77 -10.02 4.49 -8.67
N GLY A 78 -11.01 5.03 -9.40
CA GLY A 78 -10.79 5.94 -10.51
C GLY A 78 -10.28 5.27 -11.79
N ASN A 79 -10.36 3.94 -11.89
CA ASN A 79 -10.05 3.21 -13.09
C ASN A 79 -11.19 3.38 -14.09
N THR A 80 -10.93 4.14 -15.15
CA THR A 80 -11.93 4.53 -16.17
C THR A 80 -11.48 4.21 -17.60
N GLU A 81 -10.20 3.87 -17.80
CA GLU A 81 -9.65 3.54 -19.10
C GLU A 81 -9.37 2.03 -19.20
N LYS A 82 -9.38 1.53 -20.43
CA LYS A 82 -9.00 0.14 -20.72
C LYS A 82 -7.51 -0.03 -20.44
N GLY A 83 -7.15 -1.03 -19.65
CA GLY A 83 -5.78 -1.29 -19.20
C GLY A 83 -5.47 -0.78 -17.79
N ASP A 84 -6.37 0.00 -17.19
CA ASP A 84 -6.19 0.53 -15.83
C ASP A 84 -6.04 -0.55 -14.77
N GLY A 85 -6.76 -1.66 -14.93
CA GLY A 85 -6.77 -2.69 -13.91
C GLY A 85 -5.38 -3.29 -13.69
N PRO A 86 -4.75 -3.85 -14.74
CA PRO A 86 -3.38 -4.34 -14.66
C PRO A 86 -2.33 -3.25 -14.40
N LEU A 87 -2.48 -2.06 -15.00
CA LEU A 87 -1.49 -1.00 -14.89
C LEU A 87 -1.43 -0.39 -13.48
N PHE A 88 -2.58 -0.27 -12.81
CA PHE A 88 -2.72 0.31 -11.48
C PHE A 88 -3.17 -0.72 -10.44
N SER A 89 -2.72 -1.96 -10.56
CA SER A 89 -2.87 -2.98 -9.51
C SER A 89 -2.08 -2.61 -8.25
N GLY A 90 -2.24 -3.36 -7.16
CA GLY A 90 -1.56 -3.04 -5.90
C GLY A 90 -0.03 -3.01 -6.04
N ALA A 91 0.63 -1.95 -5.54
CA ALA A 91 2.10 -1.87 -5.47
C ALA A 91 2.63 -1.13 -4.25
N GLY A 92 3.88 -1.42 -3.90
CA GLY A 92 4.56 -0.87 -2.71
C GLY A 92 4.23 -1.61 -1.42
N ALA A 93 4.69 -1.11 -0.27
CA ALA A 93 4.57 -1.85 0.99
C ALA A 93 3.12 -2.00 1.48
N ILE A 94 2.24 -1.05 1.13
CA ILE A 94 0.82 -1.05 1.50
C ILE A 94 -0.12 -1.35 0.31
N HIS A 95 0.44 -1.67 -0.86
CA HIS A 95 -0.31 -1.91 -2.11
C HIS A 95 -1.29 -0.79 -2.49
N ILE A 96 -0.77 0.42 -2.75
CA ILE A 96 -1.59 1.46 -3.38
C ILE A 96 -2.17 0.92 -4.69
N THR A 97 -3.46 1.16 -4.92
CA THR A 97 -4.20 0.55 -6.03
C THR A 97 -5.09 1.61 -6.69
N GLY A 98 -5.22 1.57 -8.00
CA GLY A 98 -6.16 2.41 -8.76
C GLY A 98 -5.55 3.71 -9.28
N ARG A 99 -5.93 4.08 -10.51
CA ARG A 99 -5.46 5.26 -11.24
C ARG A 99 -5.53 6.54 -10.40
N ALA A 100 -6.60 6.75 -9.64
CA ALA A 100 -6.72 7.96 -8.83
C ALA A 100 -5.63 8.06 -7.75
N ASN A 101 -5.28 6.94 -7.11
CA ASN A 101 -4.23 6.90 -6.09
C ASN A 101 -2.85 7.02 -6.73
N TYR A 102 -2.63 6.38 -7.87
CA TYR A 102 -1.37 6.51 -8.63
C TYR A 102 -1.17 7.95 -9.13
N GLN A 103 -2.22 8.62 -9.61
CA GLN A 103 -2.14 10.01 -10.04
C GLN A 103 -1.79 10.94 -8.88
N ALA A 104 -2.48 10.80 -7.75
CA ALA A 104 -2.17 11.60 -6.56
C ALA A 104 -0.73 11.37 -6.08
N PHE A 105 -0.23 10.13 -6.18
CA PHE A 105 1.16 9.81 -5.84
C PHE A 105 2.15 10.38 -6.86
N SER A 106 1.85 10.29 -8.16
CA SER A 106 2.63 10.89 -9.24
C SER A 106 2.77 12.40 -9.07
N ASP A 107 1.66 13.09 -8.79
CA ASP A 107 1.63 14.53 -8.56
C ASP A 107 2.46 14.92 -7.33
N TYR A 108 2.37 14.13 -6.25
CA TYR A 108 3.14 14.35 -5.03
C TYR A 108 4.65 14.16 -5.23
N MET A 109 5.04 13.14 -6.00
CA MET A 109 6.44 12.85 -6.28
C MET A 109 7.03 13.72 -7.40
N GLY A 110 6.18 14.29 -8.26
CA GLY A 110 6.60 14.96 -9.48
C GLY A 110 7.21 14.01 -10.51
N ASP A 111 6.76 12.74 -10.55
CA ASP A 111 7.26 11.72 -11.47
C ASP A 111 6.11 11.10 -12.29
N GLU A 112 6.06 11.43 -13.58
CA GLU A 112 5.06 10.93 -14.53
C GLU A 112 5.16 9.42 -14.80
N ARG A 113 6.32 8.81 -14.55
CA ARG A 113 6.52 7.37 -14.77
C ARG A 113 5.67 6.51 -13.86
N ILE A 114 5.24 7.05 -12.72
CA ILE A 114 4.24 6.40 -11.85
C ILE A 114 2.94 6.13 -12.62
N ILE A 115 2.54 7.02 -13.53
CA ILE A 115 1.35 6.84 -14.36
C ILE A 115 1.64 6.02 -15.61
N THR A 116 2.76 6.25 -16.29
CA THR A 116 3.04 5.57 -17.56
C THR A 116 3.47 4.11 -17.38
N ASP A 117 4.23 3.82 -16.32
CA ASP A 117 4.83 2.50 -16.08
C ASP A 117 4.12 1.73 -14.95
N GLY A 118 3.30 2.42 -14.15
CA GLY A 118 2.34 1.84 -13.22
C GLY A 118 2.95 0.98 -12.09
N ALA A 119 2.24 -0.09 -11.73
CA ALA A 119 2.51 -0.90 -10.55
C ALA A 119 3.94 -1.46 -10.47
N LEU A 120 4.50 -1.90 -11.60
CA LEU A 120 5.87 -2.41 -11.64
C LEU A 120 6.90 -1.34 -11.26
N TYR A 121 6.71 -0.12 -11.78
CA TYR A 121 7.61 0.99 -11.50
C TYR A 121 7.50 1.46 -10.06
N VAL A 122 6.28 1.56 -9.52
CA VAL A 122 6.05 1.90 -8.11
C VAL A 122 6.64 0.83 -7.18
N GLY A 123 6.38 -0.46 -7.44
CA GLY A 123 6.89 -1.55 -6.62
C GLY A 123 8.43 -1.63 -6.62
N GLN A 124 9.07 -1.25 -7.73
CA GLN A 124 10.54 -1.26 -7.83
C GLN A 124 11.19 -0.04 -7.18
N ASN A 125 10.67 1.16 -7.43
CA ASN A 125 11.35 2.43 -7.12
C ASN A 125 10.77 3.18 -5.92
N TYR A 126 9.53 2.88 -5.53
CA TYR A 126 8.79 3.62 -4.51
C TYR A 126 8.14 2.70 -3.48
N TYR A 127 8.80 1.59 -3.15
CA TYR A 127 8.22 0.56 -2.30
C TYR A 127 7.75 1.09 -0.94
N TRP A 128 8.63 1.76 -0.18
CA TRP A 128 8.25 2.37 1.11
C TRP A 128 7.62 3.75 0.94
N GLU A 129 8.08 4.53 -0.04
CA GLU A 129 7.61 5.91 -0.27
C GLU A 129 6.11 5.97 -0.58
N SER A 130 5.58 5.06 -1.41
CA SER A 130 4.15 5.00 -1.71
C SER A 130 3.30 4.64 -0.49
N ALA A 131 3.84 3.82 0.42
CA ALA A 131 3.19 3.45 1.67
C ALA A 131 3.16 4.61 2.66
N GLY A 132 4.27 5.33 2.83
CA GLY A 132 4.32 6.53 3.67
C GLY A 132 3.39 7.63 3.16
N PHE A 133 3.38 7.85 1.83
CA PHE A 133 2.45 8.75 1.17
C PHE A 133 1.00 8.37 1.48
N TYR A 134 0.59 7.14 1.20
CA TYR A 134 -0.78 6.69 1.44
C TYR A 134 -1.16 6.79 2.92
N TRP A 135 -0.21 6.53 3.82
CA TRP A 135 -0.46 6.55 5.27
C TRP A 135 -0.78 7.94 5.81
N SER A 136 -0.09 8.98 5.31
CA SER A 136 -0.07 10.29 5.97
C SER A 136 -0.58 11.43 5.11
N ILE A 137 -0.54 11.30 3.79
CA ILE A 137 -0.86 12.38 2.83
C ILE A 137 -2.00 11.97 1.92
N GLY A 138 -1.88 10.79 1.30
CA GLY A 138 -2.83 10.23 0.36
C GLY A 138 -4.18 9.96 1.01
N LYS A 139 -5.24 10.19 0.26
CA LYS A 139 -6.60 9.84 0.65
C LYS A 139 -7.27 9.17 -0.53
N PRO A 140 -8.07 8.11 -0.31
CA PRO A 140 -8.87 7.55 -1.38
C PRO A 140 -9.74 8.64 -2.00
N ARG A 141 -9.98 8.56 -3.30
CA ARG A 141 -10.83 9.51 -4.02
C ARG A 141 -12.22 9.69 -3.40
N THR A 142 -12.73 8.66 -2.72
CA THR A 142 -14.03 8.68 -2.04
C THR A 142 -14.00 9.32 -0.65
N ALA A 143 -12.83 9.73 -0.15
CA ALA A 143 -12.68 10.36 1.14
C ALA A 143 -13.32 11.75 1.15
N ASN A 144 -14.19 12.00 2.12
CA ASN A 144 -14.83 13.28 2.35
C ASN A 144 -14.68 13.80 3.79
N ASP A 145 -13.78 13.19 4.57
CA ASP A 145 -13.49 13.57 5.95
C ASP A 145 -12.04 13.26 6.36
N ASP A 146 -11.74 13.42 7.66
CA ASP A 146 -10.42 13.24 8.25
C ASP A 146 -10.13 11.79 8.71
N ARG A 147 -11.00 10.82 8.41
CA ARG A 147 -10.81 9.42 8.87
C ARG A 147 -9.57 8.75 8.30
N TYR A 148 -8.99 9.32 7.25
CA TYR A 148 -7.80 8.81 6.55
C TYR A 148 -6.48 9.36 7.10
N ASP A 149 -6.52 10.18 8.15
CA ASP A 149 -5.33 10.54 8.92
C ASP A 149 -4.96 9.38 9.87
N LEU A 150 -4.17 8.43 9.37
CA LEU A 150 -3.84 7.21 10.12
C LEU A 150 -2.93 7.48 11.31
N ASN A 151 -2.05 8.48 11.24
CA ASN A 151 -1.25 8.91 12.38
C ASN A 151 -2.14 9.39 13.54
N LYS A 152 -3.10 10.27 13.26
CA LYS A 152 -4.08 10.73 14.26
C LYS A 152 -4.88 9.57 14.83
N LYS A 153 -5.29 8.59 14.01
CA LYS A 153 -6.01 7.41 14.49
C LYS A 153 -5.17 6.57 15.45
N CYS A 154 -3.88 6.41 15.18
CA CYS A 154 -2.97 5.75 16.11
C CYS A 154 -2.85 6.52 17.43
N ASP A 155 -2.77 7.86 17.39
CA ASP A 155 -2.68 8.66 18.63
C ASP A 155 -3.98 8.61 19.46
N GLU A 156 -5.11 8.46 18.79
CA GLU A 156 -6.43 8.23 19.40
C GLU A 156 -6.62 6.77 19.88
N ASN A 157 -5.57 5.94 19.80
CA ASN A 157 -5.59 4.51 20.15
C ASN A 157 -6.65 3.70 19.40
N ALA A 158 -6.85 4.00 18.11
CA ALA A 158 -7.71 3.21 17.25
C ALA A 158 -7.25 1.74 17.21
N SER A 159 -8.20 0.81 17.20
CA SER A 159 -7.87 -0.61 17.12
C SER A 159 -7.34 -0.99 15.74
N VAL A 160 -6.66 -2.15 15.66
CA VAL A 160 -6.22 -2.73 14.37
C VAL A 160 -7.40 -2.91 13.41
N GLU A 161 -8.59 -3.25 13.91
CA GLU A 161 -9.81 -3.33 13.09
C GLU A 161 -10.14 -1.98 12.42
N VAL A 162 -10.09 -0.88 13.17
CA VAL A 162 -10.42 0.46 12.63
C VAL A 162 -9.44 0.81 11.52
N ILE A 163 -8.14 0.68 11.77
CA ILE A 163 -7.09 0.95 10.77
C ILE A 163 -7.25 0.05 9.54
N THR A 164 -7.53 -1.25 9.74
CA THR A 164 -7.73 -2.22 8.65
C THR A 164 -8.91 -1.84 7.76
N ARG A 165 -10.02 -1.40 8.35
CA ARG A 165 -11.20 -0.97 7.59
C ARG A 165 -10.94 0.27 6.76
N ILE A 166 -10.12 1.20 7.25
CA ILE A 166 -9.75 2.41 6.51
C ILE A 166 -8.88 2.03 5.30
N ILE A 167 -7.88 1.15 5.49
CA ILE A 167 -6.94 0.77 4.43
C ILE A 167 -7.60 -0.14 3.39
N ASN A 168 -8.34 -1.16 3.81
CA ASN A 168 -8.87 -2.21 2.94
C ASN A 168 -10.35 -2.07 2.56
N GLY A 169 -11.06 -1.09 3.13
CA GLY A 169 -12.52 -1.00 2.99
C GLY A 169 -13.30 -2.14 3.65
N GLY A 170 -12.63 -2.97 4.46
CA GLY A 170 -13.19 -4.20 5.04
C GLY A 170 -12.32 -4.79 6.15
N LYS A 171 -12.58 -6.05 6.51
CA LYS A 171 -11.86 -6.77 7.59
C LYS A 171 -10.96 -7.90 7.08
N SER A 172 -10.58 -7.84 5.80
CA SER A 172 -9.75 -8.89 5.19
C SER A 172 -8.44 -9.05 5.94
N LYS A 173 -8.10 -10.31 6.28
CA LYS A 173 -6.90 -10.69 7.05
C LYS A 173 -6.74 -9.98 8.40
N LEU A 174 -7.84 -9.57 9.05
CA LEU A 174 -7.77 -8.85 10.32
C LEU A 174 -6.96 -9.58 11.40
N GLU A 175 -7.17 -10.88 11.58
CA GLU A 175 -6.42 -11.68 12.57
C GLU A 175 -4.91 -11.68 12.29
N GLU A 176 -4.50 -11.72 11.02
CA GLU A 176 -3.09 -11.64 10.64
C GLU A 176 -2.49 -10.26 10.98
N ARG A 177 -3.27 -9.19 10.77
CA ARG A 177 -2.87 -7.81 11.11
C ARG A 177 -2.76 -7.61 12.61
N GLU A 178 -3.66 -8.21 13.39
CA GLU A 178 -3.61 -8.18 14.86
C GLU A 178 -2.38 -8.90 15.39
N LYS A 179 -2.05 -10.08 14.84
CA LYS A 179 -0.82 -10.80 15.17
C LYS A 179 0.44 -10.00 14.81
N ALA A 180 0.47 -9.39 13.62
CA ALA A 180 1.59 -8.56 13.20
C ALA A 180 1.75 -7.32 14.10
N TYR A 181 0.66 -6.66 14.45
CA TYR A 181 0.66 -5.50 15.35
C TYR A 181 1.17 -5.87 16.75
N ALA A 182 0.72 -7.00 17.31
CA ALA A 182 1.20 -7.48 18.60
C ALA A 182 2.72 -7.73 18.58
N TYR A 183 3.23 -8.37 17.53
CA TYR A 183 4.66 -8.60 17.35
C TYR A 183 5.45 -7.28 17.28
N PHE A 184 5.02 -6.34 16.44
CA PHE A 184 5.72 -5.06 16.29
C PHE A 184 5.66 -4.20 17.56
N SER A 185 4.54 -4.22 18.27
CA SER A 185 4.40 -3.54 19.56
C SER A 185 5.36 -4.06 20.65
N GLU A 186 5.74 -5.34 20.57
CA GLU A 186 6.72 -5.93 21.48
C GLU A 186 8.16 -5.52 21.13
N VAL A 187 8.48 -5.44 19.84
CA VAL A 187 9.86 -5.19 19.37
C VAL A 187 10.23 -3.70 19.37
N ILE A 188 9.27 -2.79 19.21
CA ILE A 188 9.50 -1.34 19.05
C ILE A 188 9.49 -0.57 20.40
N GLN A 189 9.54 -1.27 21.54
CA GLN A 189 9.53 -0.66 22.88
C GLN A 189 10.68 0.32 23.12
#